data_AF-A0AAN5YD22-F1
#
_entry.id   AF-A0AAN5YD22-F1
#
_cell.length_a   1.000
_cell.length_b   1.000
_cell.length_c   1.000
_cell.angle_alpha   90.00
_cell.angle_beta   90.00
_cell.angle_gamma   90.00
#
_symmetry.space_group_name_H-M   'P 1'
#
loop_
_entity.id
_entity.type
_entity.pdbx_description
1 polymer ?
#
loop_
_entity_poly.entity_id
_entity_poly.type
_entity_poly.pdbx_seq_one_letter_code
_entity_poly.pdbx_strand_id
1 'polypeptide(L)'
;MDTAISLHIIGRQKEVLAEDFTKRRIYARGTFICPECGEDVLLRMSEKQKSYFAHYMNNEFSKDCDLRVDGKSNLTIYERLGVPLYLTKSKINGYELNIGLKSISNELLRISEKENAYLEVIFGKNSRKINIDRFNFLSKELNLFKIDHYPAFEKPFVIRYRNLPPSINKWSDFIDPVLEAGILFSVNSNIGKSIRHGDTIYSDEEYLWLSPKKLQKDNILEKNTEFAGEILLNNKTHYIYKVVFIKNEKDISNFEQLSKALHQNLKLVLLESKNKINFLWPPSIKTKEGYIVSTKGRVHNVVHSANNNPHLYMYNDDGYREPKKLKTTYHQGTNYLNYNLLENEIHLNMDRKITSTGMNISFMHHEYTGEDIHLVDTKKNNELNQEYHIENLNFELFTNVKLNSLLINSKKSVNIRKYNTNIVNWREINFGDTIYLFNNDNLVTKIYIGKYESLIHLSSRELKLISQIPQRKVTLTEKNREKIYNILDLDHNFSHVFKNILKTNKIPYRIHQLLKEI
;
A
#
# COMPACT_ATOMS: atom_id res chain seq x y z
N MET A 1 -12.40 -24.58 16.69
CA MET A 1 -12.32 -24.06 15.30
C MET A 1 -12.21 -25.22 14.33
N ASP A 2 -12.76 -25.10 13.14
CA ASP A 2 -12.91 -26.24 12.21
C ASP A 2 -11.67 -26.45 11.34
N THR A 3 -10.90 -25.39 11.07
CA THR A 3 -9.68 -25.45 10.25
C THR A 3 -8.42 -25.14 11.04
N ALA A 4 -7.29 -25.66 10.56
CA ALA A 4 -5.94 -25.29 10.98
C ALA A 4 -4.98 -25.34 9.79
N ILE A 5 -3.80 -24.72 9.92
CA ILE A 5 -2.70 -24.89 8.98
C ILE A 5 -1.93 -26.15 9.36
N SER A 6 -1.72 -27.05 8.40
CA SER A 6 -0.93 -28.28 8.56
C SER A 6 0.34 -28.25 7.71
N LEU A 7 1.46 -28.57 8.36
CA LEU A 7 2.76 -28.82 7.72
C LEU A 7 2.80 -30.29 7.27
N HIS A 8 2.06 -30.58 6.21
CA HIS A 8 1.78 -31.94 5.73
C HIS A 8 2.84 -32.49 4.78
N ILE A 9 3.66 -31.62 4.19
CA ILE A 9 4.80 -31.93 3.30
C ILE A 9 5.95 -31.01 3.70
N ILE A 10 7.19 -31.49 3.57
CA ILE A 10 8.41 -30.72 3.80
C ILE A 10 8.32 -29.36 3.12
N GLY A 11 8.41 -28.29 3.91
CA GLY A 11 8.42 -26.91 3.45
C GLY A 11 7.12 -26.39 2.82
N ARG A 12 5.99 -27.08 2.99
CA ARG A 12 4.68 -26.66 2.47
C ARG A 12 3.60 -26.70 3.54
N GLN A 13 2.67 -25.76 3.44
CA GLN A 13 1.58 -25.61 4.41
C GLN A 13 0.24 -25.64 3.69
N LYS A 14 -0.78 -26.28 4.28
CA LYS A 14 -2.14 -26.27 3.74
C LYS A 14 -3.14 -26.08 4.86
N GLU A 15 -4.19 -25.31 4.59
CA GLU A 15 -5.36 -25.25 5.46
C GLU A 15 -6.17 -26.54 5.34
N VAL A 16 -6.40 -27.20 6.47
CA VAL A 16 -7.03 -28.52 6.59
C VAL A 16 -8.23 -28.45 7.52
N LEU A 17 -9.22 -29.32 7.29
CA LEU A 17 -10.38 -29.45 8.18
C LEU A 17 -10.08 -30.50 9.26
N ALA A 18 -10.59 -30.28 10.48
CA ALA A 18 -10.45 -31.23 11.58
C ALA A 18 -11.11 -32.59 11.27
N GLU A 19 -12.17 -32.58 10.47
CA GLU A 19 -12.91 -33.77 10.03
C GLU A 19 -12.10 -34.67 9.08
N ASP A 20 -11.07 -34.14 8.41
CA ASP A 20 -10.24 -34.89 7.45
C ASP A 20 -9.29 -35.90 8.15
N PHE A 21 -9.18 -35.83 9.48
CA PHE A 21 -8.19 -36.59 10.24
C PHE A 21 -8.78 -37.78 11.00
N THR A 22 -8.06 -38.90 10.98
CA THR A 22 -8.51 -40.14 11.60
C THR A 22 -8.13 -40.27 13.07
N LYS A 23 -9.02 -40.87 13.88
CA LYS A 23 -8.82 -41.16 15.32
C LYS A 23 -7.65 -42.10 15.66
N ARG A 24 -7.15 -42.88 14.69
CA ARG A 24 -6.11 -43.91 14.93
C ARG A 24 -4.68 -43.36 14.95
N ARG A 25 -4.48 -42.08 14.63
CA ARG A 25 -3.16 -41.46 14.54
C ARG A 25 -2.98 -40.45 15.67
N ILE A 26 -1.87 -40.54 16.38
CA ILE A 26 -1.44 -39.53 17.35
C ILE A 26 -0.69 -38.45 16.57
N TYR A 27 -1.11 -37.20 16.72
CA TYR A 27 -0.47 -36.04 16.09
C TYR A 27 0.38 -35.31 17.14
N ALA A 28 1.64 -35.05 16.81
CA ALA A 28 2.55 -34.36 17.71
C ALA A 28 2.19 -32.87 17.84
N ARG A 29 2.60 -32.25 18.95
CA ARG A 29 2.54 -30.78 19.08
C ARG A 29 3.37 -30.11 17.98
N GLY A 30 2.86 -29.01 17.43
CA GLY A 30 3.46 -28.33 16.28
C GLY A 30 3.04 -28.87 14.91
N THR A 31 2.19 -29.91 14.87
CA THR A 31 1.64 -30.42 13.59
C THR A 31 0.62 -29.45 12.98
N PHE A 32 -0.16 -28.78 13.84
CA PHE A 32 -1.24 -27.89 13.44
C PHE A 32 -1.02 -26.51 14.04
N ILE A 33 -1.23 -25.49 13.22
CA ILE A 33 -1.03 -24.08 13.57
C ILE A 33 -2.33 -23.32 13.33
N CYS A 34 -2.69 -22.44 14.27
CA CYS A 34 -3.85 -21.58 14.10
C CYS A 34 -3.65 -20.64 12.90
N PRO A 35 -4.61 -20.55 11.96
CA PRO A 35 -4.50 -19.69 10.77
C PRO A 35 -4.59 -18.19 11.12
N GLU A 36 -5.01 -17.85 12.34
CA GLU A 36 -5.13 -16.49 12.84
C GLU A 36 -3.93 -16.08 13.69
N CYS A 37 -3.70 -16.70 14.85
CA CYS A 37 -2.61 -16.25 15.73
C CYS A 37 -1.24 -16.87 15.42
N GLY A 38 -1.18 -17.96 14.64
CA GLY A 38 0.07 -18.66 14.35
C GLY A 38 0.62 -19.54 15.48
N GLU A 39 -0.17 -19.78 16.53
CA GLU A 39 0.20 -20.67 17.62
C GLU A 39 -0.12 -22.12 17.33
N ASP A 40 0.57 -23.04 18.02
CA ASP A 40 0.22 -24.46 17.98
C ASP A 40 -1.22 -24.68 18.43
N VAL A 41 -1.92 -25.57 17.74
CA VAL A 41 -3.24 -26.04 18.15
C VAL A 41 -3.29 -27.55 18.19
N LEU A 42 -4.14 -28.05 19.07
CA LEU A 42 -4.35 -29.47 19.26
C LEU A 42 -5.65 -29.88 18.57
N LEU A 43 -5.61 -31.03 17.91
CA LEU A 43 -6.77 -31.64 17.31
C LEU A 43 -7.58 -32.38 18.39
N ARG A 44 -8.79 -31.91 18.69
CA ARG A 44 -9.76 -32.59 19.56
C ARG A 44 -10.66 -33.46 18.70
N MET A 45 -10.48 -34.77 18.87
CA MET A 45 -11.40 -35.76 18.34
C MET A 45 -12.59 -35.90 19.29
N SER A 46 -13.81 -35.88 18.74
CA SER A 46 -15.02 -36.17 19.49
C SER A 46 -15.80 -37.29 18.80
N GLU A 47 -16.45 -38.15 19.60
CA GLU A 47 -17.34 -39.19 19.08
C GLU A 47 -18.79 -38.73 18.97
N LYS A 48 -19.14 -37.68 19.73
CA LYS A 48 -20.51 -37.16 19.85
C LYS A 48 -20.69 -35.82 19.14
N GLN A 49 -19.60 -35.13 18.84
CA GLN A 49 -19.56 -33.83 18.18
C GLN A 49 -18.56 -33.87 17.04
N LYS A 50 -18.61 -32.87 16.16
CA LYS A 50 -17.61 -32.68 15.10
C LYS A 50 -16.23 -32.52 15.72
N SER A 51 -15.22 -33.15 15.12
CA SER A 51 -13.82 -32.91 15.47
C SER A 51 -13.47 -31.44 15.25
N TYR A 52 -12.62 -30.88 16.10
CA TYR A 52 -12.24 -29.47 16.03
C TYR A 52 -10.80 -29.27 16.51
N PHE A 53 -10.18 -28.18 16.08
CA PHE A 53 -8.92 -27.71 16.64
C PHE A 53 -9.17 -26.79 17.84
N ALA A 54 -8.31 -26.89 18.84
CA ALA A 54 -8.35 -26.08 20.05
C ALA A 54 -6.98 -25.49 20.36
N HIS A 55 -6.95 -24.26 20.86
CA HIS A 55 -5.73 -23.68 21.41
C HIS A 55 -5.32 -24.40 22.69
N TYR A 56 -4.03 -24.35 23.00
CA TYR A 56 -3.54 -24.68 24.33
C TYR A 56 -3.95 -23.60 25.33
N MET A 57 -3.83 -23.90 26.63
CA MET A 57 -4.17 -22.94 27.68
C MET A 57 -3.44 -21.61 27.47
N ASN A 58 -4.21 -20.53 27.64
CA ASN A 58 -3.71 -19.17 27.51
C ASN A 58 -2.62 -18.91 28.57
N ASN A 59 -1.57 -18.20 28.18
CA ASN A 59 -0.49 -17.73 29.05
C ASN A 59 -0.16 -16.27 28.72
N GLU A 60 0.72 -15.65 29.51
CA GLU A 60 1.10 -14.23 29.34
C GLU A 60 1.73 -13.91 27.98
N PHE A 61 2.12 -14.93 27.21
CA PHE A 61 2.79 -14.82 25.91
C PHE A 61 1.89 -15.22 24.75
N SER A 62 0.65 -15.63 25.04
CA SER A 62 -0.26 -16.07 24.01
C SER A 62 -0.76 -14.87 23.23
N LYS A 63 -0.84 -15.04 21.91
CA LYS A 63 -1.35 -13.99 21.03
C LYS A 63 -2.87 -13.90 21.12
N ASP A 64 -3.37 -12.68 21.08
CA ASP A 64 -4.81 -12.42 20.94
C ASP A 64 -5.33 -13.09 19.65
N CYS A 65 -6.40 -13.86 19.80
CA CYS A 65 -6.93 -14.71 18.73
C CYS A 65 -8.46 -14.81 18.85
N ASP A 66 -9.19 -14.52 17.79
CA ASP A 66 -10.67 -14.53 17.82
C ASP A 66 -11.23 -15.95 17.90
N LEU A 67 -10.44 -16.94 17.48
CA LEU A 67 -10.77 -18.35 17.58
C LEU A 67 -10.53 -18.94 18.97
N ARG A 68 -10.08 -18.13 19.94
CA ARG A 68 -10.06 -18.51 21.37
C ARG A 68 -11.40 -18.18 22.01
N VAL A 69 -11.72 -18.89 23.09
CA VAL A 69 -12.98 -18.68 23.85
C VAL A 69 -13.02 -17.29 24.48
N ASP A 70 -11.87 -16.75 24.85
CA ASP A 70 -11.64 -15.43 25.43
C ASP A 70 -11.14 -14.39 24.40
N GLY A 71 -11.28 -14.68 23.10
CA GLY A 71 -10.79 -13.83 22.02
C GLY A 71 -11.45 -12.44 21.97
N LYS A 72 -10.67 -11.42 21.61
CA LYS A 72 -11.15 -10.03 21.40
C LYS A 72 -11.34 -9.75 19.91
N SER A 73 -12.58 -9.77 19.43
CA SER A 73 -12.95 -9.63 18.00
C SER A 73 -12.71 -8.25 17.36
N ASN A 74 -12.23 -7.25 18.10
CA ASN A 74 -12.22 -5.86 17.65
C ASN A 74 -10.84 -5.28 17.32
N LEU A 75 -9.79 -6.10 17.30
CA LEU A 75 -8.43 -5.63 17.01
C LEU A 75 -8.16 -5.56 15.51
N THR A 76 -7.51 -4.46 15.09
CA THR A 76 -6.92 -4.30 13.76
C THR A 76 -5.80 -5.32 13.53
N ILE A 77 -5.45 -5.59 12.27
CA ILE A 77 -4.29 -6.44 11.97
C ILE A 77 -3.00 -5.90 12.59
N TYR A 78 -2.83 -4.58 12.65
CA TYR A 78 -1.63 -3.96 13.20
C TYR A 78 -1.55 -4.15 14.71
N GLU A 79 -2.67 -3.95 15.41
CA GLU A 79 -2.79 -4.20 16.85
C GLU A 79 -2.46 -5.66 17.16
N ARG A 80 -3.02 -6.62 16.41
CA ARG A 80 -2.75 -8.06 16.60
C ARG A 80 -1.30 -8.45 16.37
N LEU A 81 -0.65 -7.80 15.40
CA LEU A 81 0.73 -8.12 15.06
C LEU A 81 1.69 -7.52 16.10
N GLY A 82 1.50 -6.24 16.47
CA GLY A 82 2.48 -5.44 17.22
C GLY A 82 3.25 -4.42 16.36
N VAL A 83 4.08 -3.59 16.98
CA VAL A 83 5.05 -2.71 16.32
C VAL A 83 6.31 -3.51 15.95
N PRO A 84 6.77 -3.49 14.69
CA PRO A 84 7.98 -4.20 14.28
C PRO A 84 9.26 -3.51 14.76
N LEU A 85 10.28 -4.32 15.00
CA LEU A 85 11.66 -3.86 15.14
C LEU A 85 12.33 -3.80 13.77
N TYR A 86 13.26 -2.87 13.63
CA TYR A 86 14.10 -2.71 12.45
C TYR A 86 15.57 -2.69 12.84
N LEU A 87 16.38 -3.48 12.14
CA LEU A 87 17.82 -3.44 12.23
C LEU A 87 18.35 -2.67 11.03
N THR A 88 18.98 -1.53 11.28
CA THR A 88 19.47 -0.64 10.21
C THR A 88 20.98 -0.57 10.24
N LYS A 89 21.62 -0.58 9.08
CA LYS A 89 23.08 -0.40 8.95
C LYS A 89 23.41 1.04 8.58
N SER A 90 23.95 1.79 9.53
CA SER A 90 24.53 3.11 9.34
C SER A 90 25.98 2.99 8.88
N LYS A 91 26.43 3.91 8.01
CA LYS A 91 27.84 4.01 7.62
C LYS A 91 28.74 4.47 8.76
N ILE A 92 28.19 5.19 9.74
CA ILE A 92 28.94 5.86 10.81
C ILE A 92 28.88 5.04 12.10
N ASN A 93 27.69 4.54 12.46
CA ASN A 93 27.44 3.92 13.76
C ASN A 93 27.33 2.38 13.72
N GLY A 94 27.64 1.76 12.58
CA GLY A 94 27.44 0.31 12.42
C GLY A 94 25.96 -0.05 12.40
N TYR A 95 25.54 -0.99 13.24
CA TYR A 95 24.13 -1.40 13.31
C TYR A 95 23.36 -0.65 14.39
N GLU A 96 22.10 -0.33 14.10
CA GLU A 96 21.17 0.33 15.02
C GLU A 96 19.85 -0.43 15.07
N LEU A 97 19.29 -0.57 16.28
CA LEU A 97 17.98 -1.17 16.51
C LEU A 97 16.94 -0.05 16.66
N ASN A 98 15.85 -0.17 15.91
CA ASN A 98 14.81 0.85 15.84
C ASN A 98 13.43 0.22 15.98
N ILE A 99 12.48 0.96 16.54
CA ILE A 99 11.05 0.67 16.34
C ILE A 99 10.60 1.36 15.06
N GLY A 100 9.69 0.74 14.31
CA GLY A 100 9.16 1.36 13.10
C GLY A 100 7.66 1.55 13.13
N LEU A 101 7.23 2.80 13.03
CA LEU A 101 5.84 3.20 13.00
C LEU A 101 5.44 3.58 11.57
N LYS A 102 4.31 3.02 11.12
CA LYS A 102 3.75 3.35 9.80
C LYS A 102 3.49 4.85 9.68
N SER A 103 3.63 5.35 8.46
CA SER A 103 3.30 6.75 8.15
C SER A 103 1.83 7.09 8.47
N ILE A 104 1.59 8.34 8.85
CA ILE A 104 0.26 8.92 9.06
C ILE A 104 0.18 10.24 8.31
N SER A 105 -1.01 10.65 7.87
CA SER A 105 -1.15 11.85 7.03
C SER A 105 -0.70 13.13 7.74
N ASN A 106 -0.31 14.15 6.97
CA ASN A 106 0.02 15.48 7.51
C ASN A 106 -1.15 16.09 8.29
N GLU A 107 -2.39 15.78 7.92
CA GLU A 107 -3.57 16.20 8.66
C GLU A 107 -3.62 15.57 10.05
N LEU A 108 -3.43 14.25 10.15
CA LEU A 108 -3.38 13.54 11.43
C LEU A 108 -2.20 13.99 12.30
N LEU A 109 -1.07 14.35 11.70
CA LEU A 109 0.06 14.95 12.43
C LEU A 109 -0.29 16.32 13.00
N ARG A 110 -1.00 17.17 12.24
CA ARG A 110 -1.45 18.48 12.74
C ARG A 110 -2.47 18.35 13.87
N ILE A 111 -3.37 17.37 13.79
CA ILE A 111 -4.33 17.07 14.87
C ILE A 111 -3.56 16.60 16.11
N SER A 112 -2.66 15.63 15.94
CA SER A 112 -1.81 15.10 17.02
C SER A 112 -0.99 16.20 17.70
N GLU A 113 -0.43 17.13 16.93
CA GLU A 113 0.33 18.28 17.43
C GLU A 113 -0.54 19.20 18.31
N LYS A 114 -1.77 19.52 17.86
CA LYS A 114 -2.73 20.33 18.64
C LYS A 114 -3.14 19.65 19.94
N GLU A 115 -3.32 18.33 19.91
CA GLU A 115 -3.72 17.51 21.06
C GLU A 115 -2.55 17.18 22.00
N ASN A 116 -1.33 17.66 21.70
CA ASN A 116 -0.10 17.29 22.41
C ASN A 116 0.08 15.76 22.52
N ALA A 117 -0.28 15.05 21.45
CA ALA A 117 -0.21 13.61 21.40
C ALA A 117 1.25 13.13 21.50
N TYR A 118 1.45 12.04 22.21
CA TYR A 118 2.76 11.41 22.31
C TYR A 118 2.65 9.91 22.47
N LEU A 119 3.76 9.24 22.15
CA LEU A 119 3.97 7.85 22.51
C LEU A 119 5.12 7.72 23.50
N GLU A 120 5.02 6.72 24.37
CA GLU A 120 6.02 6.37 25.35
C GLU A 120 6.39 4.90 25.17
N VAL A 121 7.65 4.64 24.83
CA VAL A 121 8.19 3.27 24.73
C VAL A 121 8.79 2.90 26.08
N ILE A 122 8.31 1.81 26.69
CA ILE A 122 8.71 1.40 28.03
C ILE A 122 9.67 0.21 27.96
N PHE A 123 10.84 0.37 28.58
CA PHE A 123 11.93 -0.61 28.65
C PHE A 123 12.22 -0.99 30.11
N GLY A 124 11.43 -1.89 30.67
CA GLY A 124 11.56 -2.26 32.09
C GLY A 124 11.27 -1.06 33.01
N LYS A 125 12.30 -0.52 33.67
CA LYS A 125 12.17 0.68 34.53
C LYS A 125 12.38 2.00 33.80
N ASN A 126 12.91 1.96 32.57
CA ASN A 126 13.17 3.14 31.75
C ASN A 126 12.02 3.37 30.77
N SER A 127 11.81 4.61 30.34
CA SER A 127 10.91 4.91 29.23
C SER A 127 11.47 6.03 28.35
N ARG A 128 11.04 6.05 27.08
CA ARG A 128 11.36 7.12 26.14
C ARG A 128 10.07 7.70 25.58
N LYS A 129 9.87 8.99 25.78
CA LYS A 129 8.74 9.74 25.23
C LYS A 129 9.11 10.36 23.88
N ILE A 130 8.19 10.29 22.92
CA ILE A 130 8.31 10.88 21.59
C ILE A 130 6.99 11.58 21.26
N ASN A 131 7.05 12.88 20.99
CA ASN A 131 5.87 13.65 20.60
C ASN A 131 5.44 13.28 19.18
N ILE A 132 4.14 13.16 18.95
CA ILE A 132 3.56 12.84 17.64
C ILE A 132 3.26 14.17 16.93
N ASP A 133 4.26 14.66 16.21
CA ASP A 133 4.21 15.94 15.51
C ASP A 133 4.98 15.89 14.19
N ARG A 134 4.94 16.98 13.44
CA ARG A 134 5.61 17.11 12.13
C ARG A 134 7.14 17.25 12.23
N PHE A 135 7.71 17.39 13.43
CA PHE A 135 9.16 17.46 13.62
C PHE A 135 9.75 16.05 13.82
N ASN A 136 9.03 15.17 14.49
CA ASN A 136 9.46 13.82 14.79
C ASN A 136 8.96 12.78 13.77
N PHE A 137 7.93 13.10 12.99
CA PHE A 137 7.30 12.17 12.04
C PHE A 137 7.23 12.72 10.61
N LEU A 138 7.52 11.83 9.66
CA LEU A 138 7.33 12.01 8.22
C LEU A 138 6.00 11.40 7.79
N SER A 139 5.20 12.16 7.05
CA SER A 139 3.80 11.82 6.77
C SER A 139 3.56 10.81 5.64
N LYS A 140 4.62 10.35 4.99
CA LYS A 140 4.56 9.46 3.81
C LYS A 140 5.61 8.34 3.85
N GLU A 141 6.37 8.27 4.93
CA GLU A 141 7.49 7.33 5.07
C GLU A 141 7.42 6.62 6.42
N LEU A 142 8.00 5.42 6.46
CA LEU A 142 8.19 4.67 7.70
C LEU A 142 9.04 5.49 8.67
N ASN A 143 8.51 5.71 9.87
CA ASN A 143 9.20 6.46 10.92
C ASN A 143 9.99 5.50 11.80
N LEU A 144 11.31 5.66 11.86
CA LEU A 144 12.21 4.83 12.63
C LEU A 144 12.72 5.59 13.86
N PHE A 145 12.53 5.00 15.04
CA PHE A 145 13.02 5.56 16.29
C PHE A 145 13.97 4.60 16.97
N LYS A 146 15.20 5.06 17.21
CA LYS A 146 16.26 4.25 17.83
C LYS A 146 15.85 3.80 19.23
N ILE A 147 16.14 2.53 19.53
CA ILE A 147 16.05 1.99 20.88
C ILE A 147 17.42 1.48 21.30
N ASP A 148 17.86 1.91 22.48
CA ASP A 148 19.16 1.54 23.03
C ASP A 148 19.05 0.34 23.99
N HIS A 149 17.88 -0.25 24.14
CA HIS A 149 17.64 -1.36 25.07
C HIS A 149 17.31 -2.63 24.30
N TYR A 150 18.01 -3.72 24.63
CA TYR A 150 17.61 -5.04 24.18
C TYR A 150 16.36 -5.49 24.95
N PRO A 151 15.40 -6.15 24.30
CA PRO A 151 14.12 -6.43 24.93
C PRO A 151 14.29 -7.49 26.02
N ALA A 152 13.57 -7.34 27.13
CA ALA A 152 13.62 -8.34 28.18
C ALA A 152 13.08 -9.67 27.64
N PHE A 153 13.78 -10.78 27.93
CA PHE A 153 13.40 -12.08 27.41
C PHE A 153 11.97 -12.43 27.78
N GLU A 154 11.24 -12.94 26.79
CA GLU A 154 9.86 -13.38 26.85
C GLU A 154 8.84 -12.28 27.22
N LYS A 155 9.24 -11.04 27.51
CA LYS A 155 8.30 -9.96 27.84
C LYS A 155 8.10 -9.02 26.65
N PRO A 156 6.85 -8.76 26.21
CA PRO A 156 6.60 -7.75 25.19
C PRO A 156 7.00 -6.38 25.72
N PHE A 157 7.49 -5.50 24.84
CA PHE A 157 7.54 -4.10 25.20
C PHE A 157 6.15 -3.51 25.17
N VAL A 158 5.92 -2.54 26.05
CA VAL A 158 4.69 -1.77 26.07
C VAL A 158 4.97 -0.40 25.47
N ILE A 159 4.13 -0.02 24.52
CA ILE A 159 4.06 1.32 23.95
C ILE A 159 2.76 1.93 24.46
N ARG A 160 2.87 3.04 25.18
CA ARG A 160 1.71 3.79 25.65
C ARG A 160 1.48 4.99 24.75
N TYR A 161 0.25 5.17 24.32
CA TYR A 161 -0.18 6.34 23.58
C TYR A 161 -0.99 7.25 24.48
N ARG A 162 -0.80 8.56 24.33
CA ARG A 162 -1.63 9.57 24.99
C ARG A 162 -2.13 10.58 23.96
N ASN A 163 -3.42 10.91 24.06
CA ASN A 163 -4.14 11.81 23.17
C ASN A 163 -4.01 11.41 21.68
N LEU A 164 -3.88 10.11 21.40
CA LEU A 164 -3.76 9.61 20.03
C LEU A 164 -5.12 9.73 19.32
N PRO A 165 -5.18 10.41 18.16
CA PRO A 165 -6.39 10.41 17.34
C PRO A 165 -6.86 8.98 17.03
N PRO A 166 -8.15 8.64 17.24
CA PRO A 166 -8.69 7.29 16.97
C PRO A 166 -8.54 6.83 15.51
N SER A 167 -8.39 7.78 14.58
CA SER A 167 -8.11 7.53 13.17
C SER A 167 -6.72 6.93 12.90
N ILE A 168 -5.79 7.00 13.87
CA ILE A 168 -4.49 6.31 13.80
C ILE A 168 -4.68 4.86 14.28
N ASN A 169 -5.24 4.03 13.40
CA ASN A 169 -5.56 2.62 13.64
C ASN A 169 -4.46 1.66 13.14
N LYS A 170 -3.28 2.19 12.81
CA LYS A 170 -2.15 1.45 12.20
C LYS A 170 -1.01 1.16 13.16
N TRP A 171 -1.15 1.58 14.41
CA TRP A 171 -0.12 1.47 15.44
C TRP A 171 -0.61 0.58 16.58
N SER A 172 0.27 -0.27 17.08
CA SER A 172 -0.01 -1.21 18.18
C SER A 172 0.67 -0.75 19.46
N ASP A 173 0.13 -1.14 20.60
CA ASP A 173 0.62 -0.81 21.94
C ASP A 173 1.69 -1.78 22.46
N PHE A 174 2.16 -2.72 21.64
CA PHE A 174 3.24 -3.61 22.02
C PHE A 174 4.22 -3.93 20.90
N ILE A 175 5.38 -4.46 21.28
CA ILE A 175 6.35 -5.09 20.36
C ILE A 175 6.44 -6.56 20.75
N ASP A 176 6.44 -7.44 19.74
CA ASP A 176 6.54 -8.90 19.91
C ASP A 176 7.72 -9.26 20.84
N PRO A 177 7.53 -10.18 21.82
CA PRO A 177 8.58 -10.52 22.78
C PRO A 177 9.82 -11.09 22.08
N VAL A 178 10.96 -11.01 22.76
CA VAL A 178 12.22 -11.54 22.26
C VAL A 178 12.62 -12.80 23.01
N LEU A 179 13.01 -13.83 22.26
CA LEU A 179 13.43 -15.12 22.82
C LEU A 179 14.92 -15.12 23.14
N GLU A 180 15.34 -16.06 23.96
CA GLU A 180 16.75 -16.27 24.30
C GLU A 180 17.62 -16.55 23.07
N ALA A 181 17.04 -17.18 22.05
CA ALA A 181 17.70 -17.44 20.78
C ALA A 181 17.93 -16.17 19.96
N GLY A 182 17.31 -15.04 20.29
CA GLY A 182 17.45 -13.78 19.58
C GLY A 182 16.31 -13.48 18.61
N ILE A 183 16.58 -12.60 17.64
CA ILE A 183 15.58 -12.09 16.68
C ILE A 183 16.13 -12.23 15.26
N LEU A 184 15.30 -12.71 14.34
CA LEU A 184 15.60 -12.68 12.90
C LEU A 184 15.02 -11.42 12.26
N PHE A 185 15.75 -10.89 11.29
CA PHE A 185 15.36 -9.78 10.44
C PHE A 185 15.48 -10.20 8.97
N SER A 186 14.50 -9.80 8.18
CA SER A 186 14.60 -9.85 6.71
C SER A 186 15.77 -9.00 6.21
N VAL A 187 16.34 -9.35 5.06
CA VAL A 187 17.39 -8.54 4.42
C VAL A 187 16.77 -7.70 3.30
N ASN A 188 16.76 -6.37 3.44
CA ASN A 188 16.40 -5.45 2.37
C ASN A 188 17.33 -4.23 2.32
N SER A 189 18.34 -4.29 1.45
CA SER A 189 19.35 -3.26 1.30
C SER A 189 20.09 -2.95 2.62
N ASN A 190 19.71 -1.87 3.31
CA ASN A 190 20.32 -1.42 4.58
C ASN A 190 19.36 -1.48 5.78
N ILE A 191 18.15 -1.99 5.59
CA ILE A 191 17.10 -2.07 6.60
C ILE A 191 16.57 -3.50 6.63
N GLY A 192 16.59 -4.13 7.80
CA GLY A 192 15.92 -5.40 8.03
C GLY A 192 14.72 -5.23 8.95
N LYS A 193 13.56 -5.76 8.57
CA LYS A 193 12.35 -5.82 9.41
C LYS A 193 12.33 -7.12 10.20
N SER A 194 12.02 -7.05 11.50
CA SER A 194 11.95 -8.22 12.36
C SER A 194 10.88 -9.22 11.90
N ILE A 195 11.20 -10.50 12.02
CA ILE A 195 10.30 -11.62 11.78
C ILE A 195 9.72 -12.03 13.12
N ARG A 196 8.40 -12.14 13.20
CA ARG A 196 7.67 -12.28 14.46
C ARG A 196 7.42 -13.73 14.79
N HIS A 197 7.08 -14.00 16.04
CA HIS A 197 6.62 -15.32 16.43
C HIS A 197 5.45 -15.79 15.59
N GLY A 198 5.43 -17.07 15.29
CA GLY A 198 4.45 -17.69 14.42
C GLY A 198 4.55 -17.24 12.97
N ASP A 199 5.44 -16.33 12.54
CA ASP A 199 5.60 -16.02 11.11
C ASP A 199 6.43 -17.08 10.38
N THR A 200 6.49 -16.90 9.06
CA THR A 200 7.16 -17.79 8.14
C THR A 200 8.49 -17.21 7.67
N ILE A 201 9.50 -18.08 7.59
CA ILE A 201 10.75 -17.86 6.89
C ILE A 201 10.89 -18.86 5.74
N TYR A 202 11.78 -18.56 4.80
CA TYR A 202 11.92 -19.29 3.56
C TYR A 202 13.36 -19.77 3.39
N SER A 203 13.52 -20.99 2.87
CA SER A 203 14.85 -21.58 2.72
C SER A 203 15.73 -20.88 1.68
N ASP A 204 15.14 -20.18 0.72
CA ASP A 204 15.83 -19.49 -0.38
C ASP A 204 16.26 -18.05 -0.05
N GLU A 205 16.11 -17.59 1.20
CA GLU A 205 16.37 -16.21 1.60
C GLU A 205 17.48 -16.09 2.65
N GLU A 206 18.20 -14.95 2.59
CA GLU A 206 19.15 -14.54 3.61
C GLU A 206 18.43 -13.73 4.71
N TYR A 207 18.84 -13.97 5.96
CA TYR A 207 18.35 -13.27 7.13
C TYR A 207 19.50 -12.69 7.95
N LEU A 208 19.21 -11.61 8.68
CA LEU A 208 20.08 -11.12 9.75
C LEU A 208 19.57 -11.65 11.09
N TRP A 209 20.46 -12.22 11.89
CA TRP A 209 20.16 -12.76 13.21
C TRP A 209 20.87 -11.92 14.27
N LEU A 210 20.08 -11.18 15.05
CA LEU A 210 20.55 -10.49 16.25
C LEU A 210 20.49 -11.46 17.43
N SER A 211 21.66 -11.86 17.93
CA SER A 211 21.80 -12.80 19.03
C SER A 211 22.36 -12.11 20.29
N PRO A 212 21.83 -12.41 21.48
CA PRO A 212 22.36 -11.89 22.74
C PRO A 212 23.70 -12.52 23.14
N LYS A 213 24.09 -13.63 22.51
CA LYS A 213 25.35 -14.35 22.76
C LYS A 213 26.07 -14.65 21.47
N LYS A 214 27.39 -14.85 21.56
CA LYS A 214 28.18 -15.30 20.42
C LYS A 214 27.77 -16.75 20.07
N LEU A 215 27.43 -16.98 18.82
CA LEU A 215 27.05 -18.31 18.32
C LEU A 215 28.29 -19.20 18.22
N GLN A 216 28.14 -20.47 18.61
CA GLN A 216 29.22 -21.46 18.66
C GLN A 216 29.26 -22.35 17.40
N LYS A 217 28.19 -22.35 16.59
CA LYS A 217 28.04 -23.17 15.36
C LYS A 217 27.91 -24.67 15.59
N ASP A 218 27.68 -25.08 16.84
CA ASP A 218 27.60 -26.49 17.22
C ASP A 218 26.20 -27.09 17.01
N ASN A 219 25.18 -26.25 16.81
CA ASN A 219 23.81 -26.71 16.57
C ASN A 219 23.33 -26.41 15.14
N ILE A 220 22.25 -27.10 14.75
CA ILE A 220 21.70 -27.04 13.39
C ILE A 220 21.26 -25.63 12.96
N LEU A 221 20.87 -24.75 13.88
CA LEU A 221 20.46 -23.38 13.58
C LEU A 221 21.67 -22.51 13.21
N GLU A 222 22.79 -22.74 13.87
CA GLU A 222 23.98 -21.90 13.80
C GLU A 222 24.97 -22.33 12.71
N LYS A 223 24.80 -23.54 12.15
CA LYS A 223 25.70 -24.16 11.16
C LYS A 223 26.05 -23.24 10.00
N ASN A 224 25.05 -22.57 9.42
CA ASN A 224 25.18 -21.77 8.20
C ASN A 224 25.27 -20.26 8.46
N THR A 225 25.79 -19.86 9.63
CA THR A 225 25.91 -18.46 10.04
C THR A 225 27.28 -17.84 9.67
N GLU A 226 27.26 -16.56 9.30
CA GLU A 226 28.43 -15.72 9.07
C GLU A 226 28.34 -14.49 9.96
N PHE A 227 29.41 -14.15 10.67
CA PHE A 227 29.43 -12.99 11.53
C PHE A 227 29.41 -11.69 10.72
N ALA A 228 28.49 -10.78 11.02
CA ALA A 228 28.24 -9.56 10.26
C ALA A 228 28.58 -8.28 11.02
N GLY A 229 28.65 -8.32 12.35
CA GLY A 229 29.02 -7.20 13.21
C GLY A 229 28.44 -7.29 14.62
N GLU A 230 28.61 -6.23 15.39
CA GLU A 230 28.13 -6.12 16.77
C GLU A 230 27.27 -4.87 16.93
N ILE A 231 26.42 -4.88 17.95
CA ILE A 231 25.63 -3.73 18.39
C ILE A 231 25.66 -3.63 19.91
N LEU A 232 25.86 -2.41 20.41
CA LEU A 232 25.84 -2.13 21.84
C LEU A 232 24.43 -1.69 22.25
N LEU A 233 23.76 -2.50 23.08
CA LEU A 233 22.42 -2.20 23.60
C LEU A 233 22.47 -2.29 25.12
N ASN A 234 22.13 -1.20 25.80
CA ASN A 234 22.16 -1.04 27.26
C ASN A 234 23.51 -1.48 27.86
N ASN A 235 24.60 -0.98 27.25
CA ASN A 235 25.98 -1.31 27.59
C ASN A 235 26.33 -2.80 27.50
N LYS A 236 25.53 -3.61 26.78
CA LYS A 236 25.81 -5.01 26.51
C LYS A 236 25.99 -5.24 25.01
N THR A 237 27.06 -5.94 24.67
CA THR A 237 27.36 -6.31 23.28
C THR A 237 26.43 -7.43 22.84
N HIS A 238 25.77 -7.23 21.71
CA HIS A 238 24.98 -8.23 21.00
C HIS A 238 25.62 -8.45 19.63
N TYR A 239 25.38 -9.63 19.06
CA TYR A 239 26.09 -10.10 17.87
C TYR A 239 25.11 -10.25 16.72
N ILE A 240 25.53 -9.82 15.54
CA ILE A 240 24.71 -9.87 14.33
C ILE A 240 25.36 -10.85 13.37
N TYR A 241 24.56 -11.81 12.89
CA TYR A 241 24.98 -12.81 11.93
C TYR A 241 24.13 -12.74 10.67
N LYS A 242 24.72 -13.02 9.51
CA LYS A 242 23.97 -13.42 8.32
C LYS A 242 23.71 -14.92 8.38
N VAL A 243 22.52 -15.35 8.03
CA VAL A 243 22.15 -16.76 8.02
C VAL A 243 21.31 -17.09 6.79
N VAL A 244 21.64 -18.22 6.18
CA VAL A 244 20.81 -18.91 5.17
C VAL A 244 20.65 -20.32 5.68
N PHE A 245 19.44 -20.71 6.06
CA PHE A 245 19.24 -21.96 6.78
C PHE A 245 19.45 -23.20 5.90
N ILE A 246 19.14 -23.11 4.61
CA ILE A 246 19.36 -24.19 3.64
C ILE A 246 20.26 -23.68 2.52
N LYS A 247 21.51 -24.14 2.47
CA LYS A 247 22.47 -23.75 1.41
C LYS A 247 22.73 -24.86 0.39
N ASN A 248 22.52 -26.12 0.77
CA ASN A 248 22.88 -27.29 -0.04
C ASN A 248 21.94 -28.49 0.24
N GLU A 249 22.09 -29.55 -0.53
CA GLU A 249 21.29 -30.78 -0.42
C GLU A 249 21.40 -31.47 0.96
N LYS A 250 22.54 -31.37 1.65
CA LYS A 250 22.70 -31.93 3.01
C LYS A 250 21.92 -31.13 4.05
N ASP A 251 21.61 -29.87 3.79
CA ASP A 251 20.73 -29.09 4.66
C ASP A 251 19.27 -29.45 4.40
N ILE A 252 18.90 -29.71 3.14
CA ILE A 252 17.58 -30.21 2.74
C ILE A 252 17.27 -31.56 3.41
N SER A 253 18.25 -32.48 3.49
CA SER A 253 18.05 -33.75 4.19
C SER A 253 17.74 -33.59 5.68
N ASN A 254 18.12 -32.46 6.28
CA ASN A 254 17.85 -32.14 7.69
C ASN A 254 16.68 -31.16 7.87
N PHE A 255 15.87 -30.92 6.84
CA PHE A 255 14.81 -29.91 6.85
C PHE A 255 13.87 -30.05 8.06
N GLU A 256 13.41 -31.27 8.36
CA GLU A 256 12.45 -31.50 9.45
C GLU A 256 13.07 -31.14 10.82
N GLN A 257 14.32 -31.53 11.06
CA GLN A 257 15.03 -31.22 12.29
C GLN A 257 15.27 -29.71 12.42
N LEU A 258 15.67 -29.06 11.32
CA LEU A 258 15.86 -27.62 11.25
C LEU A 258 14.55 -26.86 11.49
N SER A 259 13.47 -27.24 10.83
CA SER A 259 12.14 -26.67 11.01
C SER A 259 11.66 -26.82 12.45
N LYS A 260 11.89 -27.98 13.07
CA LYS A 260 11.56 -28.21 14.48
C LYS A 260 12.40 -27.31 15.40
N ALA A 261 13.70 -27.18 15.14
CA ALA A 261 14.58 -26.32 15.92
C ALA A 261 14.18 -24.84 15.81
N LEU A 262 13.85 -24.36 14.61
CA LEU A 262 13.35 -23.00 14.36
C LEU A 262 12.04 -22.73 15.11
N HIS A 263 11.10 -23.67 15.04
CA HIS A 263 9.83 -23.55 15.75
C HIS A 263 10.00 -23.58 17.27
N GLN A 264 10.90 -24.41 17.79
CA GLN A 264 11.12 -24.52 19.23
C GLN A 264 11.81 -23.28 19.81
N ASN A 265 12.89 -22.81 19.17
CA ASN A 265 13.79 -21.79 19.69
C ASN A 265 13.43 -20.36 19.26
N LEU A 266 12.84 -20.20 18.07
CA LEU A 266 12.49 -18.89 17.50
C LEU A 266 10.99 -18.73 17.23
N LYS A 267 10.18 -19.79 17.42
CA LYS A 267 8.73 -19.82 17.10
C LYS A 267 8.45 -19.50 15.63
N LEU A 268 9.33 -19.92 14.72
CA LEU A 268 9.20 -19.64 13.28
C LEU A 268 8.87 -20.89 12.48
N VAL A 269 8.10 -20.70 11.41
CA VAL A 269 7.76 -21.76 10.44
C VAL A 269 8.69 -21.67 9.24
N LEU A 270 9.37 -22.75 8.90
CA LEU A 270 10.23 -22.82 7.71
C LEU A 270 9.42 -23.35 6.51
N LEU A 271 9.38 -22.59 5.41
CA LEU A 271 8.83 -23.03 4.13
C LEU A 271 9.91 -23.09 3.04
N GLU A 272 9.64 -23.87 1.99
CA GLU A 272 10.56 -24.13 0.88
C GLU A 272 10.82 -22.88 0.03
N SER A 273 9.77 -22.13 -0.26
CA SER A 273 9.86 -20.99 -1.19
C SER A 273 8.96 -19.85 -0.79
N LYS A 274 9.44 -18.63 -1.07
CA LYS A 274 8.71 -17.41 -0.80
C LYS A 274 7.52 -17.22 -1.73
N ASN A 275 6.37 -17.12 -1.11
CA ASN A 275 5.12 -16.63 -1.66
C ASN A 275 5.29 -15.21 -2.25
N LYS A 276 4.91 -14.99 -3.51
CA LYS A 276 5.09 -13.71 -4.24
C LYS A 276 3.81 -13.29 -4.96
N ILE A 277 3.50 -12.00 -4.93
CA ILE A 277 2.45 -11.37 -5.73
C ILE A 277 3.14 -10.35 -6.65
N ASN A 278 3.00 -10.56 -7.95
CA ASN A 278 3.57 -9.71 -8.99
C ASN A 278 2.46 -8.87 -9.63
N PHE A 279 2.60 -7.56 -9.59
CA PHE A 279 1.64 -6.62 -10.18
C PHE A 279 1.78 -6.62 -11.70
N LEU A 280 0.65 -6.75 -12.41
CA LEU A 280 0.58 -6.57 -13.86
C LEU A 280 0.00 -5.20 -14.21
N TRP A 281 -1.08 -4.80 -13.53
CA TRP A 281 -1.79 -3.55 -13.78
C TRP A 281 -2.60 -3.12 -12.55
N PRO A 282 -2.73 -1.82 -12.24
CA PRO A 282 -2.00 -0.69 -12.83
C PRO A 282 -0.51 -0.75 -12.52
N PRO A 283 0.32 0.05 -13.23
CA PRO A 283 1.75 0.15 -12.93
C PRO A 283 1.97 0.50 -11.46
N SER A 284 2.94 -0.17 -10.84
CA SER A 284 3.20 -0.06 -9.41
C SER A 284 4.68 0.18 -9.12
N ILE A 285 4.97 0.97 -8.09
CA ILE A 285 6.32 1.18 -7.57
C ILE A 285 6.46 0.40 -6.26
N LYS A 286 7.48 -0.46 -6.18
CA LYS A 286 7.80 -1.16 -4.94
C LYS A 286 8.47 -0.21 -3.95
N THR A 287 7.96 -0.16 -2.72
CA THR A 287 8.49 0.64 -1.62
C THR A 287 8.95 -0.26 -0.46
N LYS A 288 9.46 0.35 0.62
CA LYS A 288 9.81 -0.39 1.86
C LYS A 288 8.57 -0.96 2.56
N GLU A 289 7.41 -0.31 2.40
CA GLU A 289 6.17 -0.70 3.08
C GLU A 289 5.25 -1.58 2.20
N GLY A 290 5.52 -1.69 0.90
CA GLY A 290 4.72 -2.49 -0.03
C GLY A 290 4.79 -1.96 -1.46
N TYR A 291 3.64 -1.63 -2.05
CA TYR A 291 3.54 -1.10 -3.41
C TYR A 291 2.69 0.16 -3.45
N ILE A 292 3.11 1.14 -4.25
CA ILE A 292 2.31 2.31 -4.60
C ILE A 292 1.75 2.09 -6.01
N VAL A 293 0.44 2.29 -6.19
CA VAL A 293 -0.21 2.25 -7.51
C VAL A 293 -0.67 3.63 -7.96
N SER A 294 -0.65 3.84 -9.27
CA SER A 294 -0.94 5.13 -9.91
C SER A 294 -2.43 5.43 -10.08
N THR A 295 -3.29 4.42 -10.05
CA THR A 295 -4.73 4.57 -10.30
C THR A 295 -5.55 3.64 -9.41
N LYS A 296 -6.73 4.12 -8.99
CA LYS A 296 -7.76 3.27 -8.38
C LYS A 296 -8.49 2.46 -9.45
N GLY A 297 -9.17 1.40 -9.03
CA GLY A 297 -9.94 0.53 -9.91
C GLY A 297 -9.41 -0.89 -9.96
N ARG A 298 -9.51 -1.53 -11.12
CA ARG A 298 -9.21 -2.96 -11.24
C ARG A 298 -7.70 -3.21 -11.23
N VAL A 299 -7.26 -4.02 -10.26
CA VAL A 299 -5.88 -4.48 -10.12
C VAL A 299 -5.77 -5.93 -10.60
N HIS A 300 -4.75 -6.19 -11.41
CA HIS A 300 -4.41 -7.47 -12.00
C HIS A 300 -3.04 -7.91 -11.51
N ASN A 301 -2.96 -9.13 -10.98
CA ASN A 301 -1.73 -9.67 -10.42
C ASN A 301 -1.53 -11.14 -10.81
N VAL A 302 -0.28 -11.57 -10.77
CA VAL A 302 0.11 -12.98 -10.78
C VAL A 302 0.51 -13.39 -9.37
N VAL A 303 0.03 -14.54 -8.93
CA VAL A 303 0.32 -15.13 -7.63
C VAL A 303 1.22 -16.34 -7.83
N HIS A 304 2.40 -16.30 -7.22
CA HIS A 304 3.29 -17.44 -7.10
C HIS A 304 3.26 -17.93 -5.66
N SER A 305 2.84 -19.18 -5.48
CA SER A 305 2.81 -19.84 -4.18
C SER A 305 3.24 -21.29 -4.33
N ALA A 306 3.85 -21.83 -3.28
CA ALA A 306 4.09 -23.27 -3.16
C ALA A 306 2.78 -24.07 -3.07
N ASN A 307 1.68 -23.39 -2.73
CA ASN A 307 0.35 -23.97 -2.65
C ASN A 307 -0.36 -23.90 -3.99
N ASN A 308 -0.92 -25.03 -4.43
CA ASN A 308 -1.69 -25.10 -5.67
C ASN A 308 -2.90 -24.15 -5.65
N ASN A 309 -3.54 -24.03 -4.48
CA ASN A 309 -4.71 -23.18 -4.23
C ASN A 309 -4.40 -22.18 -3.11
N PRO A 310 -3.70 -21.07 -3.41
CA PRO A 310 -3.36 -20.08 -2.39
C PRO A 310 -4.61 -19.34 -1.90
N HIS A 311 -4.72 -19.15 -0.59
CA HIS A 311 -5.79 -18.33 0.00
C HIS A 311 -5.32 -16.89 0.15
N LEU A 312 -6.03 -15.91 -0.38
CA LEU A 312 -5.68 -14.50 -0.22
C LEU A 312 -6.71 -13.77 0.64
N TYR A 313 -6.22 -12.91 1.52
CA TYR A 313 -7.01 -12.17 2.50
C TYR A 313 -6.73 -10.68 2.32
N MET A 314 -7.75 -9.90 2.00
CA MET A 314 -7.66 -8.46 1.77
C MET A 314 -8.33 -7.69 2.91
N TYR A 315 -7.56 -6.81 3.53
CA TYR A 315 -8.00 -5.91 4.58
C TYR A 315 -8.13 -4.50 4.03
N ASN A 316 -9.29 -3.90 4.24
CA ASN A 316 -9.61 -2.53 3.84
C ASN A 316 -9.44 -1.57 5.04
N ASP A 317 -9.48 -0.27 4.77
CA ASP A 317 -9.22 0.83 5.72
C ASP A 317 -10.31 1.00 6.82
N ASP A 318 -11.27 0.06 6.92
CA ASP A 318 -12.20 -0.10 8.06
C ASP A 318 -11.48 -0.57 9.35
N GLY A 319 -10.29 -0.03 9.59
CA GLY A 319 -9.40 -0.46 10.66
C GLY A 319 -8.76 -1.83 10.43
N TYR A 320 -8.76 -2.40 9.22
CA TYR A 320 -8.06 -3.66 8.95
C TYR A 320 -8.44 -4.81 9.93
N ARG A 321 -9.70 -4.86 10.36
CA ARG A 321 -10.17 -5.81 11.39
C ARG A 321 -10.51 -7.18 10.79
N GLU A 322 -11.40 -7.19 9.79
CA GLU A 322 -11.83 -8.41 9.12
C GLU A 322 -11.37 -8.46 7.66
N PRO A 323 -10.79 -9.58 7.20
CA PRO A 323 -10.39 -9.73 5.82
C PRO A 323 -11.52 -10.22 4.93
N LYS A 324 -11.58 -9.68 3.71
CA LYS A 324 -12.28 -10.30 2.59
C LYS A 324 -11.40 -11.38 1.95
N LYS A 325 -11.89 -12.62 1.90
CA LYS A 325 -11.22 -13.70 1.15
C LYS A 325 -11.33 -13.44 -0.35
N LEU A 326 -10.20 -13.40 -1.05
CA LEU A 326 -10.11 -13.27 -2.50
C LEU A 326 -9.93 -14.64 -3.15
N LYS A 327 -10.45 -14.79 -4.37
CA LYS A 327 -10.30 -16.00 -5.18
C LYS A 327 -9.26 -15.75 -6.26
N THR A 328 -8.38 -16.73 -6.47
CA THR A 328 -7.52 -16.78 -7.66
C THR A 328 -8.21 -17.54 -8.78
N THR A 329 -7.81 -17.25 -10.02
CA THR A 329 -8.17 -18.03 -11.20
C THR A 329 -6.91 -18.73 -11.69
N TYR A 330 -6.92 -20.06 -11.72
CA TYR A 330 -5.80 -20.84 -12.23
C TYR A 330 -5.91 -20.98 -13.75
N HIS A 331 -4.87 -20.58 -14.48
CA HIS A 331 -4.81 -20.68 -15.93
C HIS A 331 -3.38 -20.95 -16.38
N GLN A 332 -3.17 -21.98 -17.22
CA GLN A 332 -1.87 -22.35 -17.80
C GLN A 332 -0.71 -22.38 -16.78
N GLY A 333 -0.88 -23.09 -15.66
CA GLY A 333 0.18 -23.19 -14.66
C GLY A 333 0.28 -22.02 -13.68
N THR A 334 -0.51 -20.96 -13.88
CA THR A 334 -0.34 -19.69 -13.16
C THR A 334 -1.62 -19.28 -12.44
N ASN A 335 -1.51 -18.81 -11.20
CA ASN A 335 -2.62 -18.24 -10.45
C ASN A 335 -2.73 -16.74 -10.74
N TYR A 336 -3.89 -16.30 -11.21
CA TYR A 336 -4.21 -14.89 -11.45
C TYR A 336 -5.11 -14.36 -10.34
N LEU A 337 -4.81 -13.15 -9.85
CA LEU A 337 -5.59 -12.47 -8.84
C LEU A 337 -6.08 -11.13 -9.38
N ASN A 338 -7.40 -10.96 -9.39
CA ASN A 338 -8.06 -9.73 -9.82
C ASN A 338 -8.96 -9.20 -8.70
N TYR A 339 -8.83 -7.92 -8.36
CA TYR A 339 -9.70 -7.25 -7.38
C TYR A 339 -9.81 -5.76 -7.69
N ASN A 340 -10.74 -5.07 -7.04
CA ASN A 340 -10.90 -3.62 -7.18
C ASN A 340 -10.26 -2.91 -5.99
N LEU A 341 -9.32 -2.01 -6.26
CA LEU A 341 -8.77 -1.08 -5.29
C LEU A 341 -9.66 0.16 -5.23
N LEU A 342 -10.52 0.21 -4.21
CA LEU A 342 -11.42 1.33 -3.94
C LEU A 342 -10.82 2.29 -2.90
N GLU A 343 -10.14 1.73 -1.90
CA GLU A 343 -9.52 2.47 -0.80
C GLU A 343 -8.16 3.05 -1.16
N ASN A 344 -7.70 3.99 -0.34
CA ASN A 344 -6.37 4.58 -0.47
C ASN A 344 -5.26 3.63 -0.01
N GLU A 345 -5.54 2.71 0.91
CA GLU A 345 -4.57 1.70 1.33
C GLU A 345 -5.29 0.38 1.64
N ILE A 346 -4.77 -0.72 1.11
CA ILE A 346 -5.20 -2.08 1.45
C ILE A 346 -4.01 -2.90 1.89
N HIS A 347 -4.29 -3.96 2.67
CA HIS A 347 -3.28 -4.92 3.08
C HIS A 347 -3.67 -6.32 2.60
N LEU A 348 -2.74 -7.02 1.95
CA LEU A 348 -2.92 -8.37 1.45
C LEU A 348 -2.07 -9.37 2.22
N ASN A 349 -2.71 -10.42 2.71
CA ASN A 349 -2.05 -11.61 3.22
C ASN A 349 -2.33 -12.83 2.35
N MET A 350 -1.39 -13.77 2.35
CA MET A 350 -1.51 -15.03 1.62
C MET A 350 -1.34 -16.23 2.56
N ASP A 351 -2.15 -17.25 2.33
CA ASP A 351 -2.34 -18.51 3.07
C ASP A 351 -2.76 -18.38 4.53
N ARG A 352 -2.48 -17.23 5.15
CA ARG A 352 -2.80 -16.93 6.56
C ARG A 352 -3.51 -15.61 6.64
N LYS A 353 -4.49 -15.52 7.55
CA LYS A 353 -5.24 -14.27 7.74
C LYS A 353 -4.32 -13.19 8.29
N ILE A 354 -3.54 -13.50 9.32
CA ILE A 354 -2.65 -12.54 9.99
C ILE A 354 -1.20 -13.03 9.87
N THR A 355 -0.36 -12.21 9.23
CA THR A 355 1.11 -12.41 9.16
C THR A 355 1.79 -11.06 9.02
N SER A 356 3.02 -10.92 9.55
CA SER A 356 3.78 -9.67 9.39
C SER A 356 4.43 -9.51 8.01
N THR A 357 4.40 -10.57 7.20
CA THR A 357 4.95 -10.62 5.84
C THR A 357 3.97 -10.15 4.76
N GLY A 358 2.78 -9.71 5.18
CA GLY A 358 1.77 -9.14 4.31
C GLY A 358 2.24 -7.91 3.52
N MET A 359 1.52 -7.64 2.44
CA MET A 359 1.85 -6.62 1.47
C MET A 359 0.87 -5.46 1.57
N ASN A 360 1.36 -4.24 1.83
CA ASN A 360 0.53 -3.05 1.74
C ASN A 360 0.50 -2.56 0.30
N ILE A 361 -0.66 -2.04 -0.11
CA ILE A 361 -0.84 -1.43 -1.42
C ILE A 361 -1.53 -0.11 -1.19
N SER A 362 -0.81 0.97 -1.47
CA SER A 362 -1.35 2.32 -1.36
C SER A 362 -1.61 2.90 -2.74
N PHE A 363 -2.76 3.53 -2.88
CA PHE A 363 -3.02 4.45 -3.97
C PHE A 363 -2.46 5.82 -3.59
N MET A 364 -1.69 6.40 -4.48
CA MET A 364 -1.15 7.75 -4.29
C MET A 364 -1.43 8.58 -5.53
N HIS A 365 -2.50 9.38 -5.46
CA HIS A 365 -2.73 10.45 -6.42
C HIS A 365 -1.76 11.59 -6.12
N HIS A 366 -0.82 11.85 -7.02
CA HIS A 366 0.03 13.03 -6.94
C HIS A 366 -0.63 14.14 -7.76
N GLU A 367 -1.56 14.86 -7.15
CA GLU A 367 -1.88 16.23 -7.58
C GLU A 367 -1.06 17.18 -6.71
N TYR A 368 -0.02 17.78 -7.30
CA TYR A 368 0.63 18.91 -6.66
C TYR A 368 -0.16 20.16 -7.03
N THR A 369 -1.07 20.59 -6.16
CA THR A 369 -1.63 21.94 -6.22
C THR A 369 -0.59 22.89 -5.67
N GLY A 370 0.31 23.37 -6.53
CA GLY A 370 1.26 24.41 -6.17
C GLY A 370 0.51 25.72 -6.00
N GLU A 371 0.44 26.25 -4.78
CA GLU A 371 0.04 27.63 -4.51
C GLU A 371 1.07 28.64 -5.07
N ASP A 372 2.24 28.15 -5.53
CA ASP A 372 3.41 28.96 -5.89
C ASP A 372 3.71 29.06 -7.41
N ILE A 373 2.81 28.59 -8.27
CA ILE A 373 2.96 28.70 -9.72
C ILE A 373 1.91 29.65 -10.27
N HIS A 374 2.36 30.84 -10.65
CA HIS A 374 1.51 31.86 -11.26
C HIS A 374 1.81 31.92 -12.75
N LEU A 375 0.80 31.69 -13.59
CA LEU A 375 0.87 32.00 -15.00
C LEU A 375 0.41 33.43 -15.23
N VAL A 376 1.19 34.22 -15.96
CA VAL A 376 0.84 35.61 -16.28
C VAL A 376 0.89 35.82 -17.79
N ASP A 377 -0.15 36.46 -18.33
CA ASP A 377 -0.13 36.96 -19.71
C ASP A 377 0.79 38.18 -19.80
N THR A 378 1.86 38.05 -20.60
CA THR A 378 2.89 39.07 -20.83
C THR A 378 2.37 40.43 -21.30
N LYS A 379 1.16 40.52 -21.87
CA LYS A 379 0.57 41.80 -22.29
C LYS A 379 -0.42 42.38 -21.30
N LYS A 380 -1.20 41.55 -20.61
CA LYS A 380 -2.28 41.99 -19.71
C LYS A 380 -1.87 42.03 -18.24
N ASN A 381 -0.73 41.45 -17.87
CA ASN A 381 -0.21 41.37 -16.51
C ASN A 381 -1.22 40.80 -15.50
N ASN A 382 -2.14 39.95 -16.00
CA ASN A 382 -3.19 39.31 -15.22
C ASN A 382 -2.81 37.86 -14.94
N GLU A 383 -3.09 37.41 -13.73
CA GLU A 383 -2.92 36.03 -13.29
C GLU A 383 -3.94 35.11 -13.98
N LEU A 384 -3.45 34.06 -14.61
CA LEU A 384 -4.23 33.08 -15.35
C LEU A 384 -4.71 31.97 -14.41
N ASN A 385 -6.01 31.92 -14.12
CA ASN A 385 -6.69 30.83 -13.41
C ASN A 385 -7.05 29.67 -14.35
N GLN A 386 -7.60 28.57 -13.80
CA GLN A 386 -7.79 27.24 -14.43
C GLN A 386 -8.28 27.21 -15.90
N GLU A 387 -9.07 28.20 -16.34
CA GLU A 387 -9.38 28.43 -17.76
C GLU A 387 -9.21 29.93 -18.09
N TYR A 388 -8.48 30.23 -19.17
CA TYR A 388 -8.23 31.62 -19.58
C TYR A 388 -8.17 31.79 -21.10
N HIS A 389 -8.72 32.91 -21.56
CA HIS A 389 -8.71 33.28 -22.98
C HIS A 389 -7.56 34.26 -23.25
N ILE A 390 -6.64 33.85 -24.12
CA ILE A 390 -5.51 34.66 -24.55
C ILE A 390 -5.55 34.86 -26.06
N GLU A 391 -5.35 36.10 -26.50
CA GLU A 391 -5.28 36.46 -27.93
C GLU A 391 -3.89 36.16 -28.52
N ASN A 392 -2.90 35.92 -27.67
CA ASN A 392 -1.51 35.64 -28.05
C ASN A 392 -0.97 34.45 -27.26
N LEU A 393 -0.21 33.56 -27.91
CA LEU A 393 0.30 32.31 -27.33
C LEU A 393 1.62 32.49 -26.56
N ASN A 394 1.91 33.71 -26.11
CA ASN A 394 3.10 34.02 -25.32
C ASN A 394 2.71 34.21 -23.85
N PHE A 395 3.28 33.37 -22.97
CA PHE A 395 3.07 33.49 -21.53
C PHE A 395 4.36 33.38 -20.75
N GLU A 396 4.35 34.00 -19.57
CA GLU A 396 5.40 33.93 -18.58
C GLU A 396 4.93 33.12 -17.38
N LEU A 397 5.75 32.16 -16.97
CA LEU A 397 5.52 31.34 -15.80
C LEU A 397 6.43 31.83 -14.69
N PHE A 398 5.83 32.22 -13.57
CA PHE A 398 6.52 32.57 -12.33
C PHE A 398 6.46 31.39 -11.37
N THR A 399 7.62 30.99 -10.85
CA THR A 399 7.76 29.85 -9.95
C THR A 399 8.84 30.14 -8.91
N ASN A 400 8.59 29.76 -7.66
CA ASN A 400 9.61 29.77 -6.60
C ASN A 400 10.42 28.45 -6.53
N VAL A 401 10.07 27.46 -7.36
CA VAL A 401 10.73 26.15 -7.45
C VAL A 401 11.38 25.93 -8.80
N LYS A 402 12.45 25.11 -8.83
CA LYS A 402 13.08 24.66 -10.07
C LYS A 402 12.13 23.74 -10.83
N LEU A 403 11.96 23.98 -12.13
CA LEU A 403 11.04 23.22 -12.96
C LEU A 403 11.72 22.62 -14.18
N ASN A 404 11.29 21.42 -14.55
CA ASN A 404 11.48 20.84 -15.86
C ASN A 404 10.15 20.93 -16.62
N SER A 405 10.18 21.00 -17.94
CA SER A 405 8.98 20.92 -18.77
C SER A 405 9.13 19.88 -19.86
N LEU A 406 8.01 19.26 -20.20
CA LEU A 406 7.82 18.40 -21.36
C LEU A 406 6.76 19.07 -22.23
N LEU A 407 7.19 19.61 -23.36
CA LEU A 407 6.30 20.11 -24.39
C LEU A 407 6.03 18.97 -25.39
N ILE A 408 4.78 18.57 -25.51
CA ILE A 408 4.29 17.73 -26.60
C ILE A 408 3.61 18.67 -27.58
N ASN A 409 4.21 18.91 -28.73
CA ASN A 409 3.58 19.76 -29.72
C ASN A 409 2.41 19.04 -30.42
N SER A 410 1.60 19.80 -31.15
CA SER A 410 0.47 19.33 -31.96
C SER A 410 0.85 18.26 -32.99
N LYS A 411 2.13 18.14 -33.36
CA LYS A 411 2.68 17.08 -34.23
C LYS A 411 3.19 15.85 -33.46
N LYS A 412 2.91 15.76 -32.15
CA LYS A 412 3.33 14.70 -31.21
C LYS A 412 4.85 14.56 -31.03
N SER A 413 5.64 15.56 -31.41
CA SER A 413 7.06 15.57 -31.07
C SER A 413 7.26 16.09 -29.66
N VAL A 414 8.22 15.49 -28.96
CA VAL A 414 8.50 15.74 -27.55
C VAL A 414 9.73 16.63 -27.43
N ASN A 415 9.63 17.73 -26.67
CA ASN A 415 10.75 18.59 -26.32
C ASN A 415 10.84 18.72 -24.79
N ILE A 416 12.01 18.44 -24.23
CA ILE A 416 12.27 18.53 -22.79
C ILE A 416 13.14 19.76 -22.55
N ARG A 417 12.66 20.68 -21.70
CA ARG A 417 13.41 21.88 -21.29
C ARG A 417 13.57 21.91 -19.79
N LYS A 418 14.77 22.20 -19.30
CA LYS A 418 15.05 22.39 -17.86
C LYS A 418 15.20 23.87 -17.56
N TYR A 419 14.57 24.33 -16.49
CA TYR A 419 14.61 25.73 -16.06
C TYR A 419 15.31 25.87 -14.71
N ASN A 420 16.39 26.64 -14.71
CA ASN A 420 17.13 27.01 -13.50
C ASN A 420 16.74 28.40 -12.99
N THR A 421 15.76 29.04 -13.63
CA THR A 421 15.30 30.39 -13.35
C THR A 421 13.87 30.38 -12.83
N ASN A 422 13.55 31.35 -11.98
CA ASN A 422 12.21 31.53 -11.38
C ASN A 422 11.19 32.13 -12.36
N ILE A 423 11.65 32.56 -13.53
CA ILE A 423 10.84 33.11 -14.62
C ILE A 423 11.14 32.29 -15.87
N VAL A 424 10.09 31.80 -16.53
CA VAL A 424 10.19 31.00 -17.75
C VAL A 424 9.34 31.64 -18.84
N ASN A 425 9.99 32.01 -19.95
CA ASN A 425 9.34 32.66 -21.09
C ASN A 425 9.09 31.65 -22.20
N TRP A 426 7.84 31.43 -22.59
CA TRP A 426 7.52 30.62 -23.77
C TRP A 426 7.00 31.48 -24.90
N ARG A 427 7.67 31.37 -26.05
CA ARG A 427 7.45 32.20 -27.24
C ARG A 427 7.11 31.38 -28.49
N GLU A 428 7.03 30.06 -28.38
CA GLU A 428 6.95 29.12 -29.52
C GLU A 428 5.86 28.07 -29.34
N ILE A 429 4.67 28.47 -28.90
CA ILE A 429 3.59 27.52 -28.62
C ILE A 429 2.47 27.65 -29.64
N ASN A 430 1.90 26.52 -30.02
CA ASN A 430 0.84 26.41 -31.01
C ASN A 430 -0.42 25.80 -30.41
N PHE A 431 -1.56 25.99 -31.09
CA PHE A 431 -2.79 25.30 -30.76
C PHE A 431 -2.62 23.78 -30.90
N GLY A 432 -3.15 23.04 -29.92
CA GLY A 432 -3.00 21.59 -29.80
C GLY A 432 -1.75 21.15 -29.01
N ASP A 433 -0.88 22.08 -28.64
CA ASP A 433 0.27 21.77 -27.79
C ASP A 433 -0.18 21.46 -26.37
N THR A 434 0.48 20.48 -25.76
CA THR A 434 0.30 20.12 -24.36
C THR A 434 1.62 20.23 -23.65
N ILE A 435 1.60 20.92 -22.53
CA ILE A 435 2.74 21.12 -21.66
C ILE A 435 2.53 20.36 -20.38
N TYR A 436 3.59 19.69 -19.93
CA TYR A 436 3.68 19.12 -18.59
C TYR A 436 4.83 19.79 -17.87
N LEU A 437 4.57 20.31 -16.66
CA LEU A 437 5.58 20.91 -15.79
C LEU A 437 5.93 19.93 -14.68
N PHE A 438 7.21 19.77 -14.37
CA PHE A 438 7.72 18.83 -13.38
C PHE A 438 8.65 19.52 -12.38
N ASN A 439 8.67 19.05 -11.14
CA ASN A 439 9.65 19.43 -10.12
C ASN A 439 10.24 18.17 -9.50
N ASN A 440 11.56 17.99 -9.57
CA ASN A 440 12.25 16.77 -9.11
C ASN A 440 11.53 15.48 -9.58
N ASP A 441 11.26 15.42 -10.88
CA ASP A 441 10.58 14.31 -11.57
C ASP A 441 9.10 14.07 -11.20
N ASN A 442 8.50 14.94 -10.38
CA ASN A 442 7.06 14.90 -10.08
C ASN A 442 6.29 15.83 -11.00
N LEU A 443 5.19 15.36 -11.60
CA LEU A 443 4.30 16.21 -12.39
C LEU A 443 3.63 17.23 -11.47
N VAL A 444 3.81 18.50 -11.80
CA VAL A 444 3.28 19.64 -11.07
C VAL A 444 1.96 20.11 -11.68
N THR A 445 1.94 20.38 -12.98
CA THR A 445 0.72 20.82 -13.67
C THR A 445 0.77 20.47 -15.15
N LYS A 446 -0.41 20.49 -15.78
CA LYS A 446 -0.62 20.24 -17.21
C LYS A 446 -1.34 21.45 -17.82
N ILE A 447 -0.77 22.01 -18.88
CA ILE A 447 -1.37 23.12 -19.62
C ILE A 447 -1.73 22.62 -21.02
N TYR A 448 -2.99 22.76 -21.40
CA TYR A 448 -3.47 22.44 -22.75
C TYR A 448 -3.87 23.71 -23.48
N ILE A 449 -3.40 23.86 -24.73
CA ILE A 449 -3.68 25.05 -25.53
C ILE A 449 -4.68 24.68 -26.62
N GLY A 450 -5.95 24.94 -26.34
CA GLY A 450 -7.04 24.72 -27.28
C GLY A 450 -7.40 25.98 -28.08
N LYS A 451 -8.03 25.79 -29.24
CA LYS A 451 -8.82 26.88 -29.84
C LYS A 451 -10.14 26.99 -29.09
N TYR A 452 -10.49 28.20 -28.67
CA TYR A 452 -11.83 28.48 -28.19
C TYR A 452 -12.69 28.82 -29.41
N GLU A 453 -13.53 27.88 -29.84
CA GLU A 453 -14.60 28.18 -30.78
C GLU A 453 -15.70 28.85 -29.97
N SER A 454 -15.92 30.15 -30.18
CA SER A 454 -17.05 30.85 -29.60
C SER A 454 -18.33 30.22 -30.14
N LEU A 455 -18.95 29.33 -29.38
CA LEU A 455 -20.35 29.00 -29.57
C LEU A 455 -21.13 30.32 -29.46
N ILE A 456 -21.80 30.72 -30.54
CA ILE A 456 -22.67 31.88 -30.55
C ILE A 456 -23.68 31.70 -29.41
N HIS A 457 -23.53 32.45 -28.31
CA HIS A 457 -24.46 32.43 -27.18
C HIS A 457 -25.77 33.13 -27.58
N LEU A 458 -26.64 32.41 -28.29
CA LEU A 458 -28.03 32.82 -28.46
C LEU A 458 -28.79 32.48 -27.18
N SER A 459 -29.39 33.47 -26.53
CA SER A 459 -30.23 33.23 -25.35
C SER A 459 -31.44 32.36 -25.71
N SER A 460 -31.97 31.63 -24.72
CA SER A 460 -33.19 30.83 -24.87
C SER A 460 -34.39 31.67 -25.35
N ARG A 461 -34.40 32.97 -25.06
CA ARG A 461 -35.39 33.94 -25.54
C ARG A 461 -35.23 34.24 -27.03
N GLU A 462 -33.99 34.44 -27.50
CA GLU A 462 -33.67 34.70 -28.92
C GLU A 462 -33.92 33.48 -29.80
N LEU A 463 -33.56 32.26 -29.36
CA LEU A 463 -33.88 31.04 -30.11
C LEU A 463 -35.39 30.78 -30.17
N LYS A 464 -36.12 31.09 -29.09
CA LYS A 464 -37.58 31.00 -29.08
C LYS A 464 -38.20 32.02 -30.03
N LEU A 465 -37.71 33.26 -30.07
CA LEU A 465 -38.11 34.28 -31.04
C LEU A 465 -37.81 33.85 -32.48
N ILE A 466 -36.59 33.36 -32.77
CA ILE A 466 -36.17 32.91 -34.10
C ILE A 466 -37.03 31.71 -34.58
N SER A 467 -37.40 30.80 -33.68
CA SER A 467 -38.24 29.64 -34.00
C SER A 467 -39.74 29.97 -34.18
N GLN A 468 -40.20 31.12 -33.68
CA GLN A 468 -41.58 31.59 -33.80
C GLN A 468 -41.81 32.46 -35.05
N ILE A 469 -40.76 32.99 -35.68
CA ILE A 469 -40.88 33.73 -36.95
C ILE A 469 -41.27 32.75 -38.07
N PRO A 470 -42.31 33.03 -38.88
CA PRO A 470 -42.66 32.21 -40.04
C PRO A 470 -41.47 32.13 -41.00
N GLN A 471 -40.83 30.96 -41.08
CA GLN A 471 -39.69 30.72 -41.96
C GLN A 471 -39.86 29.41 -42.72
N ARG A 472 -39.27 29.37 -43.91
CA ARG A 472 -39.08 28.13 -44.65
C ARG A 472 -38.29 27.16 -43.77
N LYS A 473 -38.89 26.00 -43.48
CA LYS A 473 -38.22 24.92 -42.76
C LYS A 473 -37.43 24.07 -43.73
N VAL A 474 -36.21 23.71 -43.36
CA VAL A 474 -35.35 22.79 -44.12
C VAL A 474 -35.19 21.48 -43.36
N THR A 475 -34.96 20.41 -44.10
CA THR A 475 -34.68 19.10 -43.51
C THR A 475 -33.36 19.15 -42.76
N LEU A 476 -33.35 18.58 -41.56
CA LEU A 476 -32.15 18.55 -40.73
C LEU A 476 -31.11 17.60 -41.33
N THR A 477 -29.89 18.10 -41.58
CA THR A 477 -28.77 17.28 -42.05
C THR A 477 -28.14 16.50 -40.88
N GLU A 478 -27.46 15.40 -41.19
CA GLU A 478 -26.74 14.58 -40.19
C GLU A 478 -25.75 15.41 -39.38
N LYS A 479 -24.92 16.22 -40.04
CA LYS A 479 -23.97 17.15 -39.40
C LYS A 479 -24.65 18.14 -38.44
N ASN A 480 -25.87 18.57 -38.73
CA ASN A 480 -26.61 19.47 -37.83
C ASN A 480 -27.25 18.72 -36.66
N ARG A 481 -27.59 17.43 -36.81
CA ARG A 481 -28.05 16.59 -35.70
C ARG A 481 -26.95 16.42 -34.66
N GLU A 482 -25.73 16.09 -35.11
CA GLU A 482 -24.57 15.94 -34.23
C GLU A 482 -24.31 17.22 -33.42
N LYS A 483 -24.30 18.38 -34.10
CA LYS A 483 -24.16 19.68 -33.43
C LYS A 483 -25.24 19.94 -32.39
N ILE A 484 -26.49 19.61 -32.71
CA ILE A 484 -27.60 19.76 -31.77
C ILE A 484 -27.43 18.83 -30.56
N TYR A 485 -26.98 17.58 -30.74
CA TYR A 485 -26.71 16.68 -29.62
C TYR A 485 -25.58 17.18 -28.73
N ASN A 486 -24.49 17.69 -29.31
CA ASN A 486 -23.39 18.28 -28.54
C ASN A 486 -23.85 19.50 -27.72
N ILE A 487 -24.72 20.35 -28.28
CA ILE A 487 -25.29 21.49 -27.55
C ILE A 487 -26.23 21.02 -26.42
N LEU A 488 -26.99 19.94 -26.62
CA LEU A 488 -27.89 19.38 -25.62
C LEU A 488 -27.15 18.81 -24.39
N ASP A 489 -25.95 18.26 -24.60
CA ASP A 489 -25.09 17.74 -23.53
C ASP A 489 -24.40 18.87 -22.74
N LEU A 490 -24.13 20.00 -23.39
CA LEU A 490 -23.44 21.14 -22.78
C LEU A 490 -24.38 22.13 -22.07
N ASP A 491 -25.62 22.32 -22.54
CA ASP A 491 -26.57 23.26 -21.92
C ASP A 491 -28.03 22.75 -21.98
N HIS A 492 -28.54 22.40 -20.79
CA HIS A 492 -29.90 21.88 -20.62
C HIS A 492 -31.01 22.90 -20.91
N ASN A 493 -30.70 24.20 -20.97
CA ASN A 493 -31.68 25.25 -21.23
C ASN A 493 -32.33 25.15 -22.62
N PHE A 494 -31.67 24.49 -23.57
CA PHE A 494 -32.15 24.34 -24.95
C PHE A 494 -32.88 23.01 -25.22
N SER A 495 -33.02 22.15 -24.20
CA SER A 495 -33.49 20.77 -24.35
C SER A 495 -34.84 20.65 -25.04
N HIS A 496 -35.80 21.49 -24.66
CA HIS A 496 -37.16 21.42 -25.19
C HIS A 496 -37.25 21.83 -26.67
N VAL A 497 -36.52 22.87 -27.07
CA VAL A 497 -36.56 23.40 -28.45
C VAL A 497 -35.89 22.43 -29.41
N PHE A 498 -34.69 21.95 -29.07
CA PHE A 498 -33.95 21.02 -29.91
C PHE A 498 -34.57 19.63 -29.96
N LYS A 499 -35.19 19.13 -28.87
CA LYS A 499 -35.98 17.90 -28.92
C LYS A 499 -37.15 17.99 -29.91
N ASN A 500 -37.84 19.13 -29.98
CA ASN A 500 -38.90 19.33 -30.97
C ASN A 500 -38.38 19.41 -32.41
N ILE A 501 -37.21 20.04 -32.62
CA ILE A 501 -36.55 20.09 -33.94
C ILE A 501 -36.12 18.69 -34.39
N LEU A 502 -35.51 17.91 -33.50
CA LEU A 502 -35.10 16.52 -33.77
C LEU A 502 -36.31 15.63 -34.07
N LYS A 503 -37.40 15.75 -33.30
CA LYS A 503 -38.65 15.00 -33.54
C LYS A 503 -39.29 15.32 -34.89
N THR A 504 -39.32 16.58 -35.28
CA THR A 504 -39.97 17.00 -36.54
C THR A 504 -39.06 16.85 -37.76
N ASN A 505 -37.77 16.56 -37.55
CA ASN A 505 -36.72 16.50 -38.57
C ASN A 505 -36.66 17.74 -39.48
N LYS A 506 -37.15 18.87 -38.99
CA LYS A 506 -37.29 20.12 -39.72
C LYS A 506 -36.85 21.26 -38.83
N ILE A 507 -35.98 22.12 -39.36
CA ILE A 507 -35.43 23.25 -38.63
C ILE A 507 -35.68 24.55 -39.41
N PRO A 508 -35.96 25.69 -38.74
CA PRO A 508 -36.01 26.98 -39.42
C PRO A 508 -34.71 27.27 -40.16
N TYR A 509 -34.80 27.80 -41.40
CA TYR A 509 -33.65 28.04 -42.25
C TYR A 509 -32.56 28.91 -41.61
N ARG A 510 -32.92 29.93 -40.81
CA ARG A 510 -31.92 30.73 -40.08
C ARG A 510 -31.14 29.92 -39.04
N ILE A 511 -31.81 29.02 -38.31
CA ILE A 511 -31.12 28.14 -37.35
C ILE A 511 -30.22 27.15 -38.10
N HIS A 512 -30.63 26.70 -39.29
CA HIS A 512 -29.77 25.90 -40.16
C HIS A 512 -28.52 26.67 -40.63
N GLN A 513 -28.63 27.97 -40.93
CA GLN A 513 -27.49 28.81 -41.29
C GLN A 513 -26.57 29.04 -40.07
N LEU A 514 -27.12 29.32 -38.90
CA LEU A 514 -26.35 29.47 -37.66
C LEU A 514 -25.57 28.20 -37.28
N LEU A 515 -26.18 27.01 -37.44
CA LEU A 515 -25.49 25.73 -37.22
C LEU A 515 -24.44 25.39 -38.29
N LYS A 516 -24.36 26.15 -39.40
CA LYS A 516 -23.25 26.05 -40.35
C LYS A 516 -22.06 26.93 -39.97
N GLU A 517 -22.29 27.99 -39.18
CA GLU A 517 -21.28 28.96 -38.75
C GLU A 517 -20.60 28.56 -37.43
N ILE A 518 -21.34 27.92 -36.52
CA ILE A 518 -20.83 26.93 -35.55
C ILE A 518 -20.38 25.71 -36.35
#